data_AF-A0A0D2NFX6-F1
#
_entry.id   AF-A0A0D2NFX6-F1
#
_cell.length_a   1.000
_cell.length_b   1.000
_cell.length_c   1.000
_cell.angle_alpha   90.00
_cell.angle_beta   90.00
_cell.angle_gamma   90.00
#
_symmetry.space_group_name_H-M   'P 1'
#
loop_
_entity.id
_entity.type
_entity.pdbx_description
1 polymer ?
#
loop_
_entity_poly.entity_id
_entity_poly.type
_entity_poly.pdbx_seq_one_letter_code
_entity_poly.pdbx_strand_id
1 'polypeptide(L)'
;LDPLHEFGAIDGILPRRSREEAFNLCNLILRWSMPHCQCLWENLPEAVEVFSEKVFSAHDLIPFDQGDLTFYALHLDRLMLYGQLVVALTQVIQGLGDFLKQNRSVSFVINPNFHMLRLLAWHDNPTEMVLTIPILQERSLLAVKHIKSLINRVRQTLVKHGETQSVSSYNSTLPEEREAYDQRSPLSVVAQFAARAD
;
A
#
# COMPACT_ATOMS: atom_id res chain seq x y z
N LEU A 1 5.29 18.59 8.19
CA LEU A 1 6.28 17.56 7.85
C LEU A 1 6.01 17.12 6.42
N ASP A 2 7.04 16.92 5.59
CA ASP A 2 6.88 16.38 4.23
C ASP A 2 6.55 14.87 4.31
N PRO A 3 5.37 14.40 3.86
CA PRO A 3 4.99 12.99 3.87
C PRO A 3 5.95 12.09 3.05
N LEU A 4 6.70 12.68 2.13
CA LEU A 4 7.64 11.96 1.27
C LEU A 4 9.06 11.89 1.83
N HIS A 5 9.32 12.49 2.99
CA HIS A 5 10.66 12.53 3.58
C HIS A 5 11.24 11.12 3.79
N GLU A 6 10.43 10.17 4.29
CA GLU A 6 10.82 8.77 4.48
C GLU A 6 11.14 8.02 3.18
N PHE A 7 10.81 8.60 2.04
CA PHE A 7 11.04 8.05 0.71
C PHE A 7 12.22 8.72 0.00
N GLY A 8 12.99 9.57 0.70
CA GLY A 8 14.15 10.27 0.18
C GLY A 8 13.82 11.55 -0.59
N ALA A 9 12.65 12.14 -0.37
CA ALA A 9 12.32 13.45 -0.95
C ALA A 9 13.13 14.58 -0.32
N ILE A 10 13.49 15.56 -1.15
CA ILE A 10 14.09 16.82 -0.73
C ILE A 10 13.14 17.93 -1.20
N ASP A 11 12.59 18.71 -0.27
CA ASP A 11 11.61 19.76 -0.52
C ASP A 11 10.37 19.29 -1.34
N GLY A 12 9.85 18.09 -1.03
CA GLY A 12 8.70 17.52 -1.72
C GLY A 12 9.00 16.94 -3.12
N ILE A 13 10.28 16.94 -3.53
CA ILE A 13 10.71 16.41 -4.82
C ILE A 13 11.33 15.02 -4.63
N LEU A 14 10.76 14.02 -5.29
CA LEU A 14 11.34 12.68 -5.36
C LEU A 14 12.45 12.61 -6.42
N PRO A 15 13.65 12.10 -6.08
CA PRO A 15 14.72 11.93 -7.05
C PRO A 15 14.30 11.06 -8.24
N ARG A 16 14.63 11.50 -9.45
CA ARG A 16 14.37 10.79 -10.73
C ARG A 16 12.90 10.45 -10.99
N ARG A 17 11.98 11.16 -10.36
CA ARG A 17 10.54 11.04 -10.59
C ARG A 17 9.97 12.36 -11.05
N SER A 18 8.89 12.27 -11.82
CA SER A 18 8.13 13.46 -12.19
C SER A 18 7.48 14.09 -10.95
N ARG A 19 7.20 15.40 -11.02
CA ARG A 19 6.43 16.08 -9.97
C ARG A 19 5.05 15.47 -9.78
N GLU A 20 4.46 14.98 -10.87
CA GLU A 20 3.17 14.30 -10.84
C GLU A 20 3.23 12.99 -10.06
N GLU A 21 4.25 12.14 -10.31
CA GLU A 21 4.46 10.91 -9.52
C GLU A 21 4.68 11.22 -8.03
N ALA A 22 5.46 12.27 -7.72
CA ALA A 22 5.67 12.70 -6.34
C ALA A 22 4.38 13.20 -5.69
N PHE A 23 3.62 14.04 -6.37
CA PHE A 23 2.32 14.54 -5.91
C PHE A 23 1.33 13.40 -5.65
N ASN A 24 1.24 12.44 -6.58
CA ASN A 24 0.37 11.28 -6.45
C ASN A 24 0.78 10.41 -5.26
N LEU A 25 2.08 10.12 -5.09
CA LEU A 25 2.55 9.37 -3.93
C LEU A 25 2.26 10.12 -2.63
N CYS A 26 2.49 11.43 -2.59
CA CYS A 26 2.21 12.27 -1.42
C CYS A 26 0.73 12.15 -1.00
N ASN A 27 -0.20 12.28 -1.96
CA ASN A 27 -1.63 12.14 -1.71
C ASN A 27 -2.02 10.75 -1.20
N LEU A 28 -1.36 9.68 -1.67
CA LEU A 28 -1.60 8.32 -1.18
C LEU A 28 -1.11 8.15 0.26
N ILE A 29 0.07 8.67 0.58
CA ILE A 29 0.61 8.63 1.94
C ILE A 29 -0.24 9.46 2.90
N LEU A 30 -0.65 10.68 2.49
CA LEU A 30 -1.57 11.50 3.27
C LEU A 30 -2.90 10.78 3.52
N ARG A 31 -3.50 10.17 2.50
CA ARG A 31 -4.76 9.40 2.66
C ARG A 31 -4.61 8.20 3.60
N TRP A 32 -3.40 7.64 3.68
CA TRP A 32 -3.09 6.52 4.57
C TRP A 32 -2.89 6.95 6.03
N SER A 33 -2.18 8.06 6.27
CA SER A 33 -1.68 8.42 7.61
C SER A 33 -2.33 9.63 8.26
N MET A 34 -3.05 10.47 7.51
CA MET A 34 -3.68 11.69 8.03
C MET A 34 -5.17 11.48 8.34
N PRO A 35 -5.74 12.37 9.18
CA PRO A 35 -7.16 12.34 9.47
C PRO A 35 -8.01 12.49 8.21
N HIS A 36 -9.14 11.78 8.18
CA HIS A 36 -10.13 11.96 7.13
C HIS A 36 -10.64 13.40 7.13
N CYS A 37 -10.94 13.97 5.95
CA CYS A 37 -11.36 15.38 5.82
C CYS A 37 -12.67 15.71 6.57
N GLN A 38 -13.50 14.71 6.85
CA GLN A 38 -14.72 14.82 7.65
C GLN A 38 -14.55 14.29 9.08
N CYS A 39 -13.30 14.11 9.54
CA CYS A 39 -12.95 13.58 10.87
C CYS A 39 -13.60 12.22 11.18
N LEU A 40 -13.76 11.35 10.16
CA LEU A 40 -14.28 9.99 10.35
C LEU A 40 -13.28 9.07 11.07
N TRP A 41 -11.99 9.35 10.92
CA TRP A 41 -10.87 8.65 11.55
C TRP A 41 -9.62 9.51 11.56
N GLU A 42 -8.68 9.20 12.46
CA GLU A 42 -7.37 9.87 12.58
C GLU A 42 -6.34 9.34 11.59
N ASN A 43 -6.37 8.04 11.31
CA ASN A 43 -5.56 7.41 10.27
C ASN A 43 -6.28 6.13 9.78
N LEU A 44 -5.94 5.69 8.57
CA LEU A 44 -6.65 4.59 7.93
C LEU A 44 -6.43 3.22 8.60
N PRO A 45 -5.21 2.86 9.07
CA PRO A 45 -4.98 1.62 9.82
C PRO A 45 -5.85 1.48 11.07
N GLU A 46 -5.87 2.50 11.91
CA GLU A 46 -6.64 2.51 13.15
C GLU A 46 -8.15 2.45 12.87
N ALA A 47 -8.62 3.15 11.83
CA ALA A 47 -10.01 3.05 11.39
C ALA A 47 -10.43 1.62 11.04
N VAL A 48 -9.52 0.86 10.41
CA VAL A 48 -9.74 -0.57 10.10
C VAL A 48 -9.73 -1.42 11.35
N GLU A 49 -8.81 -1.16 12.30
CA GLU A 49 -8.76 -1.88 13.58
C GLU A 49 -10.09 -1.69 14.34
N VAL A 50 -10.53 -0.44 14.51
CA VAL A 50 -11.83 -0.10 15.12
C VAL A 50 -13.00 -0.73 14.36
N PHE A 51 -12.96 -0.76 13.02
CA PHE A 51 -13.99 -1.43 12.24
C PHE A 51 -13.99 -2.94 12.49
N SER A 52 -12.83 -3.58 12.59
CA SER A 52 -12.70 -5.02 12.76
C SER A 52 -13.13 -5.54 14.13
N GLU A 53 -13.07 -4.70 15.16
CA GLU A 53 -13.48 -5.05 16.53
C GLU A 53 -15.00 -4.97 16.73
N LYS A 54 -15.74 -4.34 15.82
CA LYS A 54 -17.20 -4.21 15.93
C LYS A 54 -17.88 -5.56 15.71
N VAL A 55 -18.63 -6.01 16.70
CA VAL A 55 -19.51 -7.17 16.57
C VAL A 55 -20.84 -6.71 15.98
N PHE A 56 -21.33 -7.44 14.98
CA PHE A 56 -22.61 -7.17 14.34
C PHE A 56 -23.58 -8.31 14.54
N SER A 57 -24.84 -7.94 14.67
CA SER A 57 -25.97 -8.84 14.86
C SER A 57 -27.13 -8.44 13.97
N ALA A 58 -28.16 -9.27 13.91
CA ALA A 58 -29.39 -8.93 13.20
C ALA A 58 -30.09 -7.69 13.78
N HIS A 59 -29.85 -7.34 15.04
CA HIS A 59 -30.42 -6.13 15.67
C HIS A 59 -29.82 -4.83 15.16
N ASP A 60 -28.68 -4.90 14.47
CA ASP A 60 -28.04 -3.75 13.85
C ASP A 60 -28.64 -3.39 12.47
N LEU A 61 -29.57 -4.22 11.99
CA LEU A 61 -30.26 -4.05 10.72
C LEU A 61 -31.62 -3.39 10.93
N ILE A 62 -31.96 -2.48 10.03
CA ILE A 62 -33.23 -1.76 9.98
C ILE A 62 -34.13 -2.48 8.99
N PRO A 63 -35.23 -3.11 9.43
CA PRO A 63 -36.21 -3.68 8.53
C PRO A 63 -37.05 -2.57 7.87
N PHE A 64 -37.41 -2.76 6.61
CA PHE A 64 -38.36 -1.92 5.89
C PHE A 64 -39.12 -2.76 4.86
N ASP A 65 -40.40 -2.46 4.68
CA ASP A 65 -41.24 -3.19 3.73
C ASP A 65 -41.24 -2.51 2.36
N GLN A 66 -41.17 -3.32 1.31
CA GLN A 66 -41.28 -2.89 -0.07
C GLN A 66 -42.23 -3.84 -0.82
N GLY A 67 -43.50 -3.45 -0.89
CA GLY A 67 -44.57 -4.33 -1.38
C GLY A 67 -44.84 -5.44 -0.38
N ASP A 68 -44.84 -6.69 -0.84
CA ASP A 68 -45.08 -7.88 -0.01
C ASP A 68 -43.80 -8.49 0.59
N LEU A 69 -42.66 -7.82 0.41
CA LEU A 69 -41.34 -8.28 0.88
C LEU A 69 -40.80 -7.35 1.94
N THR A 70 -40.21 -7.94 2.99
CA THR A 70 -39.42 -7.22 3.99
C THR A 70 -37.95 -7.27 3.60
N PHE A 71 -37.34 -6.10 3.51
CA PHE A 71 -35.91 -5.92 3.31
C PHE A 71 -35.26 -5.42 4.59
N TYR A 72 -33.95 -5.56 4.65
CA TYR A 72 -33.11 -5.14 5.76
C TYR A 72 -31.99 -4.26 5.22
N ALA A 73 -31.65 -3.20 5.95
CA ALA A 73 -30.56 -2.30 5.61
C ALA A 73 -29.69 -2.01 6.82
N LEU A 74 -28.41 -1.78 6.61
CA LEU A 74 -27.57 -1.18 7.64
C LEU A 74 -27.92 0.32 7.79
N HIS A 75 -27.83 0.86 9.01
CA HIS A 75 -28.00 2.31 9.22
C HIS A 75 -27.08 3.11 8.28
N LEU A 76 -27.64 4.16 7.66
CA LEU A 76 -26.97 4.93 6.61
C LEU A 76 -25.58 5.42 7.04
N ASP A 77 -25.45 5.97 8.25
CA ASP A 77 -24.16 6.46 8.76
C ASP A 77 -23.08 5.37 8.84
N ARG A 78 -23.47 4.14 9.24
CA ARG A 78 -22.54 3.01 9.32
C ARG A 78 -22.16 2.54 7.91
N LEU A 79 -23.14 2.44 7.01
CA LEU A 79 -22.90 2.09 5.62
C LEU A 79 -21.97 3.09 4.94
N MET A 80 -22.18 4.39 5.16
CA MET A 80 -21.34 5.46 4.64
C MET A 80 -19.93 5.37 5.20
N LEU A 81 -19.78 5.17 6.51
CA LEU A 81 -18.47 4.99 7.14
C LEU A 81 -17.70 3.82 6.53
N TYR A 82 -18.33 2.65 6.39
CA TYR A 82 -17.67 1.46 5.83
C TYR A 82 -17.42 1.62 4.33
N GLY A 83 -18.33 2.29 3.62
CA GLY A 83 -18.13 2.67 2.22
C GLY A 83 -16.88 3.53 2.04
N GLN A 84 -16.74 4.60 2.83
CA GLN A 84 -15.58 5.48 2.78
C GLN A 84 -14.28 4.74 3.13
N LEU A 85 -14.33 3.86 4.14
CA LEU A 85 -13.17 3.04 4.54
C LEU A 85 -12.69 2.14 3.40
N VAL A 86 -13.61 1.38 2.78
CA VAL A 86 -13.31 0.47 1.67
C VAL A 86 -12.79 1.23 0.45
N VAL A 87 -13.39 2.39 0.14
CA VAL A 87 -12.95 3.26 -0.97
C VAL A 87 -11.54 3.78 -0.71
N ALA A 88 -11.26 4.30 0.48
CA ALA A 88 -9.95 4.82 0.85
C ALA A 88 -8.87 3.74 0.74
N LEU A 89 -9.11 2.56 1.30
CA LEU A 89 -8.16 1.44 1.21
C LEU A 89 -7.94 1.00 -0.26
N THR A 90 -9.00 0.93 -1.06
CA THR A 90 -8.92 0.57 -2.48
C THR A 90 -8.06 1.56 -3.26
N GLN A 91 -8.28 2.86 -3.04
CA GLN A 91 -7.50 3.93 -3.69
C GLN A 91 -6.02 3.87 -3.31
N VAL A 92 -5.71 3.61 -2.04
CA VAL A 92 -4.32 3.49 -1.59
C VAL A 92 -3.65 2.26 -2.22
N ILE A 93 -4.30 1.10 -2.24
CA ILE A 93 -3.76 -0.12 -2.87
C ILE A 93 -3.54 0.09 -4.37
N GLN A 94 -4.55 0.62 -5.07
CA GLN A 94 -4.47 0.83 -6.52
C GLN A 94 -3.40 1.86 -6.86
N GLY A 95 -3.36 2.99 -6.15
CA GLY A 95 -2.37 4.03 -6.39
C GLY A 95 -0.94 3.57 -6.14
N LEU A 96 -0.69 2.82 -5.06
CA LEU A 96 0.63 2.24 -4.79
C LEU A 96 0.99 1.14 -5.81
N GLY A 97 0.00 0.34 -6.22
CA GLY A 97 0.15 -0.67 -7.27
C GLY A 97 0.54 -0.05 -8.61
N ASP A 98 -0.16 1.01 -9.01
CA ASP A 98 0.09 1.77 -10.23
C ASP A 98 1.47 2.46 -10.18
N PHE A 99 1.84 3.06 -9.03
CA PHE A 99 3.18 3.63 -8.83
C PHE A 99 4.29 2.59 -9.01
N LEU A 100 4.08 1.37 -8.50
CA LEU A 100 4.99 0.23 -8.66
C LEU A 100 4.84 -0.49 -10.01
N LYS A 101 3.99 -0.01 -10.92
CA LYS A 101 3.69 -0.62 -12.22
C LYS A 101 3.30 -2.10 -12.13
N GLN A 102 2.54 -2.45 -11.09
CA GLN A 102 2.05 -3.82 -10.91
C GLN A 102 0.93 -4.15 -11.89
N ASN A 103 0.86 -5.42 -12.29
CA ASN A 103 -0.25 -5.88 -13.11
C ASN A 103 -1.56 -5.82 -12.31
N ARG A 104 -2.53 -5.03 -12.79
CA ARG A 104 -3.84 -4.85 -12.16
C ARG A 104 -4.61 -6.15 -11.99
N SER A 105 -4.37 -7.16 -12.84
CA SER A 105 -5.03 -8.48 -12.73
C SER A 105 -4.64 -9.26 -11.48
N VAL A 106 -3.56 -8.87 -10.79
CA VAL A 106 -3.04 -9.53 -9.58
C VAL A 106 -3.21 -8.63 -8.35
N SER A 107 -3.84 -7.46 -8.50
CA SER A 107 -4.03 -6.52 -7.40
C SER A 107 -5.04 -7.08 -6.39
N PHE A 108 -4.74 -6.92 -5.10
CA PHE A 108 -5.66 -7.27 -4.03
C PHE A 108 -6.91 -6.38 -4.12
N VAL A 109 -8.09 -7.01 -4.18
CA VAL A 109 -9.37 -6.30 -4.23
C VAL A 109 -10.14 -6.55 -2.95
N ILE A 110 -10.46 -5.49 -2.21
CA ILE A 110 -11.17 -5.62 -0.92
C ILE A 110 -12.61 -6.06 -1.16
N ASN A 111 -13.32 -5.35 -2.04
CA ASN A 111 -14.73 -5.56 -2.30
C ASN A 111 -15.00 -5.50 -3.81
N PRO A 112 -14.93 -6.65 -4.51
CA PRO A 112 -15.12 -6.70 -5.96
C PRO A 112 -16.47 -6.09 -6.36
N ASN A 113 -16.43 -5.11 -7.25
CA ASN A 113 -17.61 -4.36 -7.73
C ASN A 113 -18.50 -3.80 -6.60
N PHE A 114 -17.91 -3.55 -5.43
CA PHE A 114 -18.61 -3.13 -4.22
C PHE A 114 -19.76 -4.06 -3.79
N HIS A 115 -19.73 -5.34 -4.20
CA HIS A 115 -20.82 -6.28 -3.99
C HIS A 115 -21.21 -6.43 -2.52
N MET A 116 -20.24 -6.58 -1.61
CA MET A 116 -20.52 -6.69 -0.18
C MET A 116 -21.14 -5.41 0.40
N LEU A 117 -20.77 -4.24 -0.12
CA LEU A 117 -21.35 -2.98 0.38
C LEU A 117 -22.77 -2.79 -0.15
N ARG A 118 -23.04 -3.24 -1.38
CA ARG A 118 -24.39 -3.26 -1.94
C ARG A 118 -25.30 -4.21 -1.16
N LEU A 119 -24.78 -5.39 -0.79
CA LEU A 119 -25.49 -6.34 0.07
C LEU A 119 -25.81 -5.71 1.43
N LEU A 120 -24.86 -5.00 2.04
CA LEU A 120 -25.10 -4.29 3.31
C LEU A 120 -26.01 -3.07 3.20
N ALA A 121 -26.14 -2.49 2.00
CA ALA A 121 -27.02 -1.35 1.77
C ALA A 121 -28.49 -1.77 1.86
N TRP A 122 -28.84 -2.91 1.28
CA TRP A 122 -30.15 -3.53 1.42
C TRP A 122 -30.14 -4.98 0.93
N HIS A 123 -30.84 -5.87 1.64
CA HIS A 123 -31.01 -7.28 1.25
C HIS A 123 -32.26 -7.87 1.90
N ASP A 124 -32.86 -8.90 1.31
CA ASP A 124 -34.02 -9.62 1.87
C ASP A 124 -33.62 -10.70 2.89
N ASN A 125 -32.37 -11.17 2.82
CA ASN A 125 -31.80 -12.14 3.77
C ASN A 125 -30.88 -11.46 4.82
N PRO A 126 -31.34 -11.23 6.06
CA PRO A 126 -30.53 -10.58 7.10
C PRO A 126 -29.36 -11.45 7.58
N THR A 127 -29.45 -12.78 7.47
CA THR A 127 -28.35 -13.69 7.83
C THR A 127 -27.16 -13.49 6.89
N GLU A 128 -27.41 -13.36 5.58
CA GLU A 128 -26.36 -13.05 4.61
C GLU A 128 -25.71 -11.70 4.87
N MET A 129 -26.48 -10.69 5.27
CA MET A 129 -25.94 -9.38 5.66
C MET A 129 -25.00 -9.50 6.86
N VAL A 130 -25.44 -10.17 7.93
CA VAL A 130 -24.63 -10.37 9.13
C VAL A 130 -23.35 -11.15 8.83
N LEU A 131 -23.41 -12.17 7.97
CA LEU A 131 -22.24 -12.96 7.56
C LEU A 131 -21.29 -12.18 6.62
N THR A 132 -21.79 -11.20 5.88
CA THR A 132 -20.97 -10.39 4.96
C THR A 132 -20.04 -9.44 5.70
N ILE A 133 -20.44 -8.96 6.87
CA ILE A 133 -19.64 -8.00 7.65
C ILE A 133 -18.29 -8.56 8.11
N PRO A 134 -18.19 -9.74 8.76
CA PRO A 134 -16.90 -10.29 9.16
C PRO A 134 -15.97 -10.56 7.96
N ILE A 135 -16.53 -10.94 6.81
CA ILE A 135 -15.75 -11.08 5.57
C ILE A 135 -15.17 -9.72 5.16
N LEU A 136 -15.97 -8.65 5.20
CA LEU A 136 -15.51 -7.31 4.86
C LEU A 136 -14.46 -6.78 5.88
N GLN A 137 -14.63 -7.07 7.17
CA GLN A 137 -13.69 -6.73 8.23
C GLN A 137 -12.34 -7.43 8.01
N GLU A 138 -12.35 -8.75 7.80
CA GLU A 138 -11.14 -9.53 7.54
C GLU A 138 -10.39 -9.04 6.30
N ARG A 139 -11.11 -8.79 5.21
CA ARG A 139 -10.51 -8.28 3.97
C ARG A 139 -9.93 -6.88 4.14
N SER A 140 -10.53 -6.05 4.99
CA SER A 140 -10.00 -4.72 5.33
C SER A 140 -8.70 -4.83 6.14
N LEU A 141 -8.63 -5.77 7.11
CA LEU A 141 -7.40 -6.05 7.84
C LEU A 141 -6.27 -6.56 6.92
N LEU A 142 -6.60 -7.45 5.97
CA LEU A 142 -5.66 -7.90 4.95
C LEU A 142 -5.20 -6.73 4.07
N ALA A 143 -6.10 -5.82 3.70
CA ALA A 143 -5.76 -4.61 2.95
C ALA A 143 -4.68 -3.79 3.65
N VAL A 144 -4.80 -3.59 4.98
CA VAL A 144 -3.79 -2.88 5.78
C VAL A 144 -2.42 -3.54 5.68
N LYS A 145 -2.35 -4.88 5.79
CA LYS A 145 -1.09 -5.63 5.63
C LYS A 145 -0.50 -5.46 4.22
N HIS A 146 -1.36 -5.53 3.18
CA HIS A 146 -0.95 -5.32 1.80
C HIS A 146 -0.42 -3.90 1.57
N ILE A 147 -1.09 -2.87 2.07
CA ILE A 147 -0.66 -1.47 1.94
C ILE A 147 0.69 -1.27 2.64
N LYS A 148 0.87 -1.76 3.86
CA LYS A 148 2.16 -1.69 4.58
C LYS A 148 3.29 -2.33 3.74
N SER A 149 3.03 -3.48 3.13
CA SER A 149 3.98 -4.15 2.23
C SER A 149 4.29 -3.32 0.97
N LEU A 150 3.26 -2.74 0.34
CA LEU A 150 3.43 -1.88 -0.84
C LEU A 150 4.23 -0.61 -0.51
N ILE A 151 3.93 0.07 0.60
CA ILE A 151 4.68 1.23 1.09
C ILE A 151 6.16 0.87 1.30
N ASN A 152 6.43 -0.27 1.95
CA ASN A 152 7.81 -0.73 2.16
C ASN A 152 8.53 -1.00 0.84
N ARG A 153 7.85 -1.57 -0.17
CA ARG A 153 8.41 -1.78 -1.51
C ARG A 153 8.69 -0.46 -2.23
N VAL A 154 7.80 0.52 -2.12
CA VAL A 154 8.02 1.88 -2.65
C VAL A 154 9.25 2.50 -2.00
N ARG A 155 9.36 2.45 -0.67
CA ARG A 155 10.52 2.95 0.08
C ARG A 155 11.81 2.30 -0.39
N GLN A 156 11.86 0.98 -0.48
CA GLN A 156 13.04 0.26 -0.97
C GLN A 156 13.39 0.64 -2.41
N THR A 157 12.39 0.81 -3.27
CA THR A 157 12.62 1.21 -4.67
C THR A 157 13.21 2.61 -4.74
N LEU A 158 12.71 3.58 -3.98
CA LEU A 158 13.20 4.95 -4.06
C LEU A 158 14.55 5.13 -3.37
N VAL A 159 14.74 4.57 -2.18
CA VAL A 159 15.98 4.71 -1.38
C VAL A 159 17.16 3.94 -2.01
N LYS A 160 16.98 2.68 -2.44
CA LYS A 160 18.07 1.91 -3.07
C LYS A 160 18.57 2.52 -4.38
N HIS A 161 17.71 3.21 -5.13
CA HIS A 161 18.10 3.93 -6.34
C HIS A 161 18.83 5.26 -6.04
N GLY A 162 18.63 5.83 -4.84
CA GLY A 162 19.40 6.96 -4.33
C GLY A 162 20.82 6.56 -3.92
N GLU A 163 20.97 5.47 -3.17
CA GLU A 163 22.27 4.98 -2.68
C GLU A 163 23.19 4.48 -3.80
N THR A 164 22.65 3.78 -4.81
CA THR A 164 23.45 3.23 -5.93
C THR A 164 24.07 4.28 -6.85
N GLN A 165 23.71 5.57 -6.74
CA GLN A 165 24.42 6.66 -7.41
C GLN A 165 24.96 7.74 -6.46
N SER A 166 24.72 7.62 -5.16
CA SER A 166 25.42 8.44 -4.15
C SER A 166 26.84 7.95 -3.86
N VAL A 167 27.34 6.96 -4.63
CA VAL A 167 28.75 6.57 -4.72
C VAL A 167 29.41 7.31 -5.90
N SER A 168 29.26 8.63 -5.93
CA SER A 168 30.09 9.52 -6.76
C SER A 168 30.84 10.54 -5.91
N SER A 169 31.46 10.07 -4.82
CA SER A 169 32.69 10.64 -4.28
C SER A 169 33.29 9.61 -3.33
N TYR A 170 34.61 9.46 -3.35
CA TYR A 170 35.39 8.47 -2.58
C TYR A 170 35.44 7.04 -3.13
N ASN A 171 35.94 6.89 -4.35
CA ASN A 171 37.05 5.96 -4.59
C ASN A 171 37.78 6.39 -5.86
N SER A 172 38.81 7.22 -5.64
CA SER A 172 39.93 7.35 -6.55
C SER A 172 40.65 6.00 -6.61
N THR A 173 40.28 5.14 -7.54
CA THR A 173 41.20 4.16 -8.10
C THR A 173 41.71 4.71 -9.41
N LEU A 174 42.99 5.05 -9.42
CA LEU A 174 43.72 5.60 -10.56
C LEU A 174 43.53 4.68 -11.78
N PRO A 175 43.34 5.23 -12.99
CA PRO A 175 43.26 4.46 -14.23
C PRO A 175 44.50 3.58 -14.51
N GLU A 176 45.62 3.85 -13.83
CA GLU A 176 46.91 3.17 -14.04
C GLU A 176 46.95 1.73 -13.49
N GLU A 177 46.08 1.35 -12.55
CA GLU A 177 46.09 -0.02 -12.01
C GLU A 177 45.36 -1.04 -12.91
N ARG A 178 44.52 -0.58 -13.85
CA ARG A 178 43.84 -1.47 -14.81
C ARG A 178 44.72 -1.91 -15.97
N GLU A 179 45.62 -1.07 -16.45
CA GLU A 179 46.53 -1.46 -17.54
C GLU A 179 47.57 -2.50 -17.11
N ALA A 180 47.92 -2.56 -15.82
CA ALA A 180 48.84 -3.56 -15.29
C ALA A 180 48.24 -4.97 -15.20
N TYR A 181 46.90 -5.09 -15.19
CA TYR A 181 46.21 -6.39 -15.16
C TYR A 181 45.96 -6.96 -16.56
N ASP A 182 45.73 -6.10 -17.56
CA ASP A 182 45.45 -6.54 -18.94
C ASP A 182 46.69 -7.05 -19.69
N GLN A 183 47.90 -6.78 -19.18
CA GLN A 183 49.16 -7.27 -19.78
C GLN A 183 49.69 -8.56 -19.14
N ARG A 184 49.03 -9.10 -18.10
CA ARG A 184 49.52 -10.30 -17.39
C ARG A 184 48.78 -11.54 -17.87
N SER A 185 49.56 -12.56 -18.25
CA SER A 185 49.02 -13.88 -18.58
C SER A 185 48.17 -14.42 -17.41
N PRO A 186 46.99 -15.01 -17.68
CA PRO A 186 46.09 -15.55 -16.66
C PRO A 186 46.76 -16.51 -15.66
N LEU A 187 47.79 -17.25 -16.11
CA LEU A 187 48.55 -18.18 -15.27
C LEU A 187 49.40 -17.47 -14.21
N SER A 188 49.86 -16.25 -14.48
CA SER A 188 50.67 -15.48 -13.52
C SER A 188 49.83 -14.93 -12.36
N VAL A 189 48.58 -14.58 -12.62
CA VAL A 189 47.63 -14.10 -11.60
C VAL A 189 47.24 -15.23 -10.65
N VAL A 190 46.94 -16.41 -11.19
CA VAL A 190 46.60 -17.61 -10.39
C VAL A 190 47.78 -18.06 -9.52
N ALA A 191 49.01 -18.02 -10.04
CA ALA A 191 50.22 -18.33 -9.27
C ALA A 191 50.44 -17.36 -8.10
N GLN A 192 50.09 -16.08 -8.25
CA GLN A 192 50.15 -15.08 -7.18
C GLN A 192 49.15 -15.36 -6.06
N PHE A 193 47.96 -15.85 -6.38
CA PHE A 193 46.96 -16.24 -5.38
C PHE A 193 47.33 -17.57 -4.70
N ALA A 194 47.96 -18.51 -5.41
CA ALA A 194 48.42 -19.77 -4.83
C ALA A 194 49.68 -19.63 -3.95
N ALA A 195 50.49 -18.59 -4.16
CA ALA A 195 51.69 -18.32 -3.36
C ALA A 195 51.40 -17.61 -2.02
N ARG A 196 50.16 -17.21 -1.77
CA ARG A 196 49.72 -16.73 -0.44
C ARG A 196 49.27 -17.93 0.37
N ALA A 197 50.20 -18.56 1.08
CA ALA A 197 49.87 -19.46 2.18
C ALA A 197 49.46 -18.63 3.41
N ASP A 198 48.61 -19.22 4.27
CA ASP A 198 48.01 -18.65 5.49
C ASP A 198 48.97 -17.86 6.39
#